data_AF-A0A258ZHV5-F1
#
_entry.id   AF-A0A258ZHV5-F1
#
_cell.length_a   1.000
_cell.length_b   1.000
_cell.length_c   1.000
_cell.angle_alpha   90.00
_cell.angle_beta   90.00
_cell.angle_gamma   90.00
#
_symmetry.space_group_name_H-M   'P 1'
#
loop_
_entity.id
_entity.type
_entity.pdbx_description
1 polymer ?
#
loop_
_entity_poly.entity_id
_entity_poly.type
_entity_poly.pdbx_seq_one_letter_code
_entity_poly.pdbx_strand_id
1 'polypeptide(L)'
;MPSIPKQILGFYLLLIALGGALSTLVYINGNSISSTTASLVETDLPLLENISKLRFAIFAQKPILYEYYADTDRNSFLRKFAESKTSIKTGLYSIPRDDQGQSFLTQIELQTGHIAQLAEQLDQTLNSDNVDWDKAREILVEVSAAEKKVTPLIDTFVSLNQKHVTNIGELAKSRMQIIIKLVIGFILLVLIFAVLLGKNVNAYIAKN
;
A
#
# COMPACT_ATOMS: atom_id res chain seq x y z
N MET A 1 -13.78 -23.31 -59.59
CA MET A 1 -13.48 -22.94 -58.19
C MET A 1 -14.78 -22.52 -57.54
N PRO A 2 -15.30 -23.22 -56.51
CA PRO A 2 -16.54 -22.81 -55.87
C PRO A 2 -16.29 -21.49 -55.12
N SER A 3 -17.00 -20.43 -55.52
CA SER A 3 -16.96 -19.14 -54.85
C SER A 3 -17.57 -19.26 -53.46
N ILE A 4 -16.81 -18.94 -52.42
CA ILE A 4 -17.34 -18.83 -51.05
C ILE A 4 -18.55 -17.89 -51.08
N PRO A 5 -19.73 -18.28 -50.58
CA PRO A 5 -20.89 -17.41 -50.57
C PRO A 5 -20.55 -16.15 -49.76
N LYS A 6 -20.90 -14.97 -50.30
CA LYS A 6 -20.60 -13.65 -49.67
C LYS A 6 -21.03 -13.55 -48.20
N GLN A 7 -22.06 -14.32 -47.81
CA GLN A 7 -22.56 -14.44 -46.43
C GLN A 7 -21.53 -15.07 -45.48
N ILE A 8 -20.78 -16.08 -45.93
CA ILE A 8 -19.73 -16.75 -45.15
C ILE A 8 -18.52 -15.82 -45.01
N LEU A 9 -18.14 -15.11 -46.07
CA LEU A 9 -17.05 -14.14 -46.03
C LEU A 9 -17.33 -12.99 -45.03
N GLY A 10 -18.52 -12.40 -45.08
CA GLY A 10 -18.92 -11.33 -44.15
C GLY A 10 -18.88 -11.76 -42.69
N PHE A 11 -19.22 -13.03 -42.43
CA PHE A 11 -19.12 -13.62 -41.10
C PHE A 11 -17.67 -13.73 -40.61
N TYR A 12 -16.77 -14.27 -41.43
CA TYR A 12 -15.34 -14.36 -41.06
C TYR A 12 -14.73 -12.99 -40.81
N LEU A 13 -15.05 -11.98 -41.64
CA LEU A 13 -14.60 -10.61 -41.44
C LEU A 13 -15.10 -10.02 -40.10
N LEU A 14 -16.37 -10.26 -39.77
CA LEU A 14 -16.94 -9.81 -38.50
C LEU A 14 -16.27 -10.50 -37.30
N LEU A 15 -15.97 -11.80 -37.40
CA LEU A 15 -15.31 -12.56 -36.35
C LEU A 15 -13.86 -12.09 -36.13
N ILE A 16 -13.13 -11.80 -37.22
CA ILE A 16 -11.79 -11.20 -37.16
C ILE A 16 -11.85 -9.81 -36.52
N ALA A 17 -12.81 -8.97 -36.92
CA ALA A 17 -12.96 -7.63 -36.35
C ALA A 17 -13.26 -7.69 -34.84
N LEU A 18 -14.15 -8.58 -34.41
CA LEU A 18 -14.47 -8.79 -33.00
C LEU A 18 -13.27 -9.35 -32.21
N GLY A 19 -12.53 -10.29 -32.79
CA GLY A 19 -11.31 -10.83 -32.19
C GLY A 19 -10.22 -9.76 -32.02
N GLY A 20 -10.03 -8.92 -33.03
CA GLY A 20 -9.09 -7.79 -32.97
C GLY A 20 -9.50 -6.75 -31.92
N ALA A 21 -10.79 -6.43 -31.83
CA ALA A 21 -11.31 -5.52 -30.81
C ALA A 21 -11.12 -6.10 -29.40
N LEU A 22 -11.44 -7.39 -29.19
CA LEU A 22 -11.21 -8.04 -27.90
C LEU A 22 -9.72 -8.06 -27.55
N SER A 23 -8.85 -8.45 -28.48
CA SER A 23 -7.40 -8.49 -28.26
C SER A 23 -6.88 -7.13 -27.83
N THR A 24 -7.34 -6.05 -28.47
CA THR A 24 -7.00 -4.68 -28.09
C THR A 24 -7.48 -4.35 -26.68
N LEU A 25 -8.72 -4.68 -26.34
CA LEU A 25 -9.28 -4.42 -25.01
C LEU A 25 -8.55 -5.21 -23.91
N VAL A 26 -8.25 -6.49 -24.15
CA VAL A 26 -7.49 -7.35 -23.23
C VAL A 26 -6.08 -6.80 -23.05
N TYR A 27 -5.42 -6.38 -24.13
CA TYR A 27 -4.08 -5.80 -24.06
C TYR A 27 -4.05 -4.51 -23.22
N ILE A 28 -4.95 -3.56 -23.48
CA ILE A 28 -5.02 -2.29 -22.75
C ILE A 28 -5.29 -2.53 -21.26
N ASN A 29 -6.28 -3.36 -20.93
CA ASN A 29 -6.63 -3.64 -19.54
C ASN A 29 -5.57 -4.49 -18.84
N GLY A 30 -4.98 -5.46 -19.53
CA GLY A 30 -3.91 -6.31 -19.02
C GLY A 30 -2.66 -5.51 -18.68
N ASN A 31 -2.23 -4.60 -19.56
CA ASN A 31 -1.09 -3.71 -19.29
C ASN A 31 -1.37 -2.78 -18.10
N SER A 32 -2.60 -2.24 -18.01
CA SER A 32 -3.01 -1.43 -16.86
C SER A 32 -2.98 -2.22 -15.56
N ILE A 33 -3.49 -3.46 -15.52
CA ILE A 33 -3.43 -4.31 -14.32
C ILE A 33 -1.98 -4.60 -13.95
N SER A 34 -1.15 -4.97 -14.92
CA SER A 34 0.27 -5.26 -14.68
C SER A 34 0.99 -4.06 -14.06
N SER A 35 0.77 -2.86 -14.59
CA SER A 35 1.36 -1.64 -14.04
C SER A 35 0.82 -1.29 -12.65
N THR A 36 -0.49 -1.45 -12.41
CA THR A 36 -1.09 -1.21 -11.09
C THR A 36 -0.58 -2.20 -10.05
N THR A 37 -0.49 -3.49 -10.38
CA THR A 37 0.04 -4.52 -9.48
C THR A 37 1.53 -4.34 -9.22
N ALA A 38 2.31 -3.94 -10.24
CA ALA A 38 3.72 -3.60 -10.06
C ALA A 38 3.88 -2.44 -9.07
N SER A 39 3.13 -1.34 -9.23
CA SER A 39 3.15 -0.21 -8.27
C SER A 39 2.81 -0.67 -6.84
N LEU A 40 1.78 -1.51 -6.71
CA LEU A 40 1.33 -2.00 -5.40
C LEU A 40 2.43 -2.79 -4.68
N VAL A 41 3.15 -3.66 -5.40
CA VAL A 41 4.18 -4.55 -4.86
C VAL A 41 5.51 -3.82 -4.65
N GLU A 42 5.91 -2.98 -5.61
CA GLU A 42 7.24 -2.35 -5.62
C GLU A 42 7.29 -1.05 -4.81
N THR A 43 6.15 -0.36 -4.65
CA THR A 43 6.09 0.97 -4.03
C THR A 43 5.14 1.02 -2.85
N ASP A 44 3.85 0.72 -3.06
CA ASP A 44 2.81 1.08 -2.09
C ASP A 44 2.84 0.19 -0.82
N LEU A 45 3.05 -1.12 -0.99
CA LEU A 45 3.19 -2.06 0.14
C LEU A 45 4.48 -1.82 0.95
N PRO A 46 5.67 -1.70 0.32
CA PRO A 46 6.89 -1.32 1.05
C PRO A 46 6.76 0.00 1.80
N LEU A 47 6.10 1.01 1.21
CA LEU A 47 5.84 2.28 1.88
C LEU A 47 4.98 2.08 3.15
N LEU A 48 3.88 1.33 3.05
CA LEU A 48 3.03 1.03 4.20
C LEU A 48 3.78 0.27 5.31
N GLU A 49 4.67 -0.66 4.94
CA GLU A 49 5.54 -1.35 5.88
C GLU A 49 6.50 -0.37 6.59
N ASN A 50 7.13 0.53 5.85
CA ASN A 50 8.04 1.54 6.41
C ASN A 50 7.33 2.48 7.38
N ILE A 51 6.10 2.92 7.05
CA ILE A 51 5.28 3.76 7.95
C ILE A 51 4.92 2.97 9.22
N SER A 52 4.60 1.69 9.08
CA SER A 52 4.27 0.83 10.23
C SER A 52 5.48 0.62 11.15
N LYS A 53 6.67 0.42 10.58
CA LYS A 53 7.94 0.34 11.34
C LYS A 53 8.25 1.65 12.06
N LEU A 54 8.06 2.79 11.39
CA LEU A 54 8.20 4.11 12.00
C LEU A 54 7.25 4.27 13.21
N ARG A 55 5.96 3.93 13.04
CA ARG A 55 4.98 3.95 14.12
C ARG A 55 5.40 3.10 15.32
N PHE A 56 5.86 1.88 15.07
CA PHE A 56 6.35 0.99 16.12
C PHE A 56 7.54 1.60 16.85
N ALA A 57 8.52 2.16 16.12
CA ALA A 57 9.70 2.76 16.71
C ALA A 57 9.38 3.99 17.58
N ILE A 58 8.39 4.81 17.17
CA ILE A 58 7.88 5.95 17.95
C ILE A 58 7.26 5.47 19.26
N PHE A 59 6.36 4.49 19.21
CA PHE A 59 5.69 3.98 20.41
C PHE A 59 6.56 3.11 21.32
N ALA A 60 7.74 2.70 20.85
CA ALA A 60 8.73 2.05 21.71
C ALA A 60 9.42 3.03 22.69
N GLN A 61 9.50 4.33 22.36
CA GLN A 61 10.26 5.31 23.16
C GLN A 61 9.75 5.43 24.59
N LYS A 62 8.42 5.52 24.78
CA LYS A 62 7.84 5.69 26.11
C LYS A 62 8.04 4.46 27.00
N PRO A 63 7.70 3.23 26.59
CA PRO A 63 8.00 2.03 27.37
C PRO A 63 9.48 1.95 27.78
N ILE A 64 10.42 2.29 26.88
CA ILE A 64 11.86 2.32 27.20
C ILE A 64 12.17 3.31 28.32
N LEU A 65 11.56 4.49 28.31
CA LEU A 65 11.76 5.52 29.34
C LEU A 65 11.14 5.14 30.69
N TYR A 66 9.96 4.51 30.67
CA TYR A 66 9.31 4.00 31.88
C TYR A 66 10.06 2.80 32.48
N GLU A 67 10.60 1.91 31.64
CA GLU A 67 11.45 0.80 32.07
C GLU A 67 12.70 1.35 32.75
N TYR A 68 13.38 2.32 32.12
CA TYR A 68 14.57 2.96 32.70
C TYR A 68 14.29 3.65 34.03
N TYR A 69 13.15 4.33 34.16
CA TYR A 69 12.72 4.92 35.44
C TYR A 69 12.53 3.87 36.54
N ALA A 70 12.06 2.67 36.18
CA ALA A 70 11.75 1.62 37.12
C ALA A 70 12.98 0.80 37.55
N ASP A 71 13.87 0.49 36.62
CA ASP A 71 15.02 -0.42 36.85
C ASP A 71 16.37 0.28 36.99
N THR A 72 16.44 1.57 36.61
CA THR A 72 17.65 2.40 36.55
C THR A 72 18.82 1.79 35.75
N ASP A 73 18.56 0.82 34.87
CA ASP A 73 19.56 0.22 33.99
C ASP A 73 19.86 1.14 32.80
N ARG A 74 20.81 2.03 33.04
CA ARG A 74 21.28 2.99 32.04
C ARG A 74 21.82 2.33 30.76
N ASN A 75 22.48 1.18 30.86
CA ASN A 75 23.08 0.53 29.69
C ASN A 75 22.00 -0.05 28.78
N SER A 76 20.99 -0.68 29.38
CA SER A 76 19.80 -1.17 28.65
C SER A 76 19.06 0.00 27.99
N PHE A 77 18.84 1.08 28.75
CA PHE A 77 18.22 2.31 28.25
C PHE A 77 18.96 2.89 27.03
N LEU A 78 20.25 3.18 27.16
CA LEU A 78 21.03 3.82 26.09
C LEU A 78 21.01 3.00 24.79
N ARG A 79 21.12 1.67 24.91
CA ARG A 79 21.04 0.76 23.75
C ARG A 79 19.67 0.81 23.10
N LYS A 80 18.60 0.52 23.85
CA LYS A 80 17.22 0.45 23.33
C LYS A 80 16.78 1.80 22.75
N PHE A 81 17.11 2.90 23.42
CA PHE A 81 16.72 4.23 22.99
C PHE A 81 17.48 4.67 21.73
N ALA A 82 18.77 4.33 21.60
CA ALA A 82 19.54 4.59 20.38
C ALA A 82 19.03 3.78 19.18
N GLU A 83 18.66 2.52 19.39
CA GLU A 83 18.04 1.66 18.37
C GLU A 83 16.69 2.24 17.89
N SER A 84 15.84 2.69 18.83
CA SER A 84 14.57 3.38 18.51
C SER A 84 14.81 4.69 17.75
N LYS A 85 15.73 5.57 18.21
CA LYS A 85 16.08 6.81 17.50
C LYS A 85 16.55 6.55 16.07
N THR A 86 17.37 5.52 15.88
CA THR A 86 17.88 5.13 14.55
C THR A 86 16.73 4.65 13.66
N SER A 87 15.84 3.82 14.19
CA SER A 87 14.67 3.32 13.46
C SER A 87 13.71 4.44 13.07
N ILE A 88 13.47 5.42 13.96
CA ILE A 88 12.68 6.61 13.66
C ILE A 88 13.32 7.42 12.55
N LYS A 89 14.63 7.71 12.66
CA LYS A 89 15.39 8.46 11.66
C LYS A 89 15.31 7.78 10.28
N THR A 90 15.59 6.48 10.22
CA THR A 90 15.49 5.69 8.98
C THR A 90 14.07 5.70 8.42
N GLY A 91 13.06 5.51 9.27
CA GLY A 91 11.65 5.57 8.88
C GLY A 91 11.29 6.91 8.24
N LEU A 92 11.65 8.03 8.88
CA LEU A 92 11.42 9.38 8.38
C LEU A 92 12.11 9.66 7.04
N TYR A 93 13.29 9.09 6.78
CA TYR A 93 13.98 9.24 5.49
C TYR A 93 13.45 8.31 4.39
N SER A 94 12.90 7.16 4.75
CA SER A 94 12.38 6.17 3.80
C SER A 94 11.02 6.56 3.18
N ILE A 95 10.34 7.53 3.78
CA ILE A 95 9.02 8.00 3.34
C ILE A 95 9.21 9.20 2.41
N PRO A 96 8.69 9.16 1.17
CA PRO A 96 8.72 10.29 0.25
C PRO A 96 8.09 11.56 0.85
N ARG A 97 8.75 12.70 0.66
CA ARG A 97 8.30 14.01 1.13
C ARG A 97 7.49 14.72 0.03
N ASP A 98 6.30 14.20 -0.26
CA ASP A 98 5.32 14.91 -1.09
C ASP A 98 4.65 16.07 -0.30
N ASP A 99 3.89 16.94 -0.98
CA ASP A 99 3.35 18.16 -0.37
C ASP A 99 2.46 17.88 0.86
N GLN A 100 1.74 16.75 0.88
CA GLN A 100 0.90 16.34 2.00
C GLN A 100 1.71 15.65 3.11
N GLY A 101 2.62 14.74 2.75
CA GLY A 101 3.46 13.98 3.66
C GLY A 101 4.50 14.84 4.37
N GLN A 102 5.00 15.90 3.73
CA GLN A 102 6.01 16.80 4.30
C GLN A 102 5.53 17.45 5.61
N SER A 103 4.26 17.86 5.67
CA SER A 103 3.69 18.46 6.89
C SER A 103 3.60 17.45 8.03
N PHE A 104 3.11 16.22 7.76
CA PHE A 104 3.04 15.15 8.75
C PHE A 104 4.43 14.75 9.26
N LEU A 105 5.37 14.51 8.35
CA LEU A 105 6.73 14.09 8.69
C LEU A 105 7.45 15.15 9.52
N THR A 106 7.31 16.44 9.19
CA THR A 106 7.92 17.53 9.97
C THR A 106 7.35 17.59 11.39
N GLN A 107 6.04 17.41 11.56
CA GLN A 107 5.43 17.40 12.89
C GLN A 107 5.83 16.15 13.70
N ILE A 108 5.93 14.97 13.06
CA ILE A 108 6.42 13.75 13.69
C ILE A 108 7.88 13.92 14.13
N GLU A 109 8.72 14.48 13.26
CA GLU A 109 10.13 14.78 13.54
C GLU A 109 10.27 15.74 14.72
N LEU A 110 9.43 16.78 14.80
CA LEU A 110 9.40 17.71 15.92
C LEU A 110 9.03 17.02 17.24
N GLN A 111 7.96 16.21 17.27
CA GLN A 111 7.51 15.56 18.51
C GLN A 111 8.49 14.46 18.97
N THR A 112 9.03 13.67 18.05
CA THR A 112 10.03 12.64 18.37
C THR A 112 11.36 13.24 18.81
N GLY A 113 11.74 14.40 18.26
CA GLY A 113 12.86 15.21 18.73
C GLY A 113 12.64 15.72 20.16
N HIS A 114 11.43 16.20 20.47
CA HIS A 114 11.07 16.61 21.84
C HIS A 114 11.14 15.45 22.84
N ILE A 115 10.65 14.26 22.48
CA ILE A 115 10.78 13.05 23.32
C ILE A 115 12.27 12.70 23.54
N ALA A 116 13.11 12.85 22.52
CA ALA A 116 14.55 12.63 22.66
C ALA A 116 15.22 13.61 23.65
N GLN A 117 14.81 14.88 23.64
CA GLN A 117 15.29 15.87 24.61
C GLN A 117 14.85 15.53 26.03
N LEU A 118 13.59 15.10 26.21
CA LEU A 118 13.08 14.65 27.51
C LEU A 118 13.82 13.39 28.00
N ALA A 119 14.16 12.48 27.11
CA ALA A 119 14.96 11.29 27.44
C ALA A 119 16.36 11.65 27.96
N GLU A 120 17.00 12.65 27.36
CA GLU A 120 18.30 13.16 27.82
C GLU A 120 18.18 13.83 29.19
N GLN A 121 17.12 14.60 29.44
CA GLN A 121 16.84 15.18 30.76
C GLN A 121 16.55 14.10 31.81
N LEU A 122 15.85 13.04 31.45
CA LEU A 122 15.59 11.91 32.33
C LEU A 122 16.89 11.20 32.71
N ASP A 123 17.77 10.94 31.73
CA ASP A 123 19.09 10.35 31.98
C ASP A 123 19.92 11.21 32.94
N GLN A 124 19.96 12.53 32.74
CA GLN A 124 20.66 13.45 33.63
C GLN A 124 20.07 13.45 35.06
N THR A 125 18.74 13.39 35.17
CA THR A 125 18.02 13.40 36.45
C THR A 125 18.24 12.11 37.24
N LEU A 126 18.22 10.96 36.57
CA LEU A 126 18.41 9.65 37.22
C LEU A 126 19.87 9.32 37.55
N ASN A 127 20.83 10.04 36.95
CA ASN A 127 22.27 9.88 37.21
C ASN A 127 22.88 11.00 38.07
N SER A 128 22.06 11.88 38.66
CA SER A 128 22.56 12.88 39.62
C SER A 128 22.91 12.22 40.96
N ASP A 129 23.85 12.82 41.70
CA ASP A 129 24.26 12.34 43.03
C ASP A 129 23.09 12.30 44.04
N ASN A 130 22.09 13.16 43.84
CA ASN A 130 20.83 13.17 44.57
C ASN A 130 19.68 13.16 43.56
N VAL A 131 19.10 11.98 43.33
CA VAL A 131 18.06 11.77 42.31
C VAL A 131 16.76 12.45 42.73
N ASP A 132 16.29 13.38 41.89
CA ASP A 132 14.98 14.01 42.03
C ASP A 132 13.92 13.14 41.33
N TRP A 133 13.34 12.21 42.11
CA TRP A 133 12.32 11.27 41.62
C TRP A 133 11.03 11.95 41.17
N ASP A 134 10.69 13.11 41.73
CA ASP A 134 9.51 13.85 41.34
C ASP A 134 9.75 14.57 40.02
N LYS A 135 10.95 15.12 39.81
CA LYS A 135 11.34 15.66 38.50
C LYS A 135 11.38 14.58 37.43
N ALA A 136 11.93 13.40 37.72
CA ALA A 136 11.92 12.27 36.79
C ALA A 136 10.48 11.85 36.41
N ARG A 137 9.55 11.86 37.38
CA ARG A 137 8.14 11.57 37.13
C ARG A 137 7.47 12.64 36.27
N GLU A 138 7.76 13.92 36.52
CA GLU A 138 7.27 15.04 35.71
C GLU A 138 7.71 14.90 34.24
N ILE A 139 8.98 14.56 34.00
CA ILE A 139 9.51 14.31 32.65
C ILE A 139 8.71 13.20 31.95
N LEU A 140 8.36 12.10 32.64
CA LEU A 140 7.55 11.02 32.04
C LEU A 140 6.10 11.43 31.71
N VAL A 141 5.55 12.40 32.46
CA VAL A 141 4.26 13.02 32.13
C VAL A 141 4.39 13.84 30.84
N GLU A 142 5.46 14.62 30.69
CA GLU A 142 5.73 15.37 29.47
C GLU A 142 5.95 14.46 28.25
N VAL A 143 6.68 13.34 28.43
CA VAL A 143 6.83 12.31 27.39
C VAL A 143 5.46 11.78 26.95
N SER A 144 4.58 11.51 27.91
CA SER A 144 3.22 11.04 27.63
C SER A 144 2.38 12.08 26.90
N ALA A 145 2.59 13.38 27.18
CA ALA A 145 1.94 14.47 26.47
C ALA A 145 2.46 14.63 25.04
N ALA A 146 3.78 14.48 24.82
CA ALA A 146 4.38 14.50 23.49
C ALA A 146 3.94 13.29 22.64
N GLU A 147 3.89 12.09 23.24
CA GLU A 147 3.35 10.89 22.59
C GLU A 147 1.90 11.12 22.12
N LYS A 148 1.03 11.65 22.99
CA LYS A 148 -0.36 11.97 22.63
C LYS A 148 -0.50 12.93 21.45
N LYS A 149 0.49 13.80 21.20
CA LYS A 149 0.50 14.72 20.05
C LYS A 149 0.93 14.01 18.77
N VAL A 150 1.87 13.06 18.83
CA VAL A 150 2.35 12.34 17.64
C VAL A 150 1.44 11.18 17.23
N THR A 151 0.75 10.55 18.17
CA THR A 151 -0.19 9.44 17.91
C THR A 151 -1.19 9.73 16.79
N PRO A 152 -2.00 10.81 16.84
CA PRO A 152 -2.97 11.09 15.78
C PRO A 152 -2.31 11.38 14.43
N LEU A 153 -1.09 11.94 14.42
CA LEU A 153 -0.36 12.23 13.19
C LEU A 153 0.05 10.93 12.48
N ILE A 154 0.68 10.01 13.22
CA ILE A 154 1.15 8.75 12.63
C ILE A 154 -0.01 7.79 12.31
N ASP A 155 -1.07 7.75 13.14
CA ASP A 155 -2.25 6.92 12.87
C ASP A 155 -3.02 7.41 11.64
N THR A 156 -3.16 8.74 11.47
CA THR A 156 -3.75 9.32 10.26
C THR A 156 -2.91 8.96 9.04
N PHE A 157 -1.58 9.07 9.15
CA PHE A 157 -0.69 8.77 8.04
C PHE A 157 -0.72 7.29 7.63
N VAL A 158 -0.76 6.36 8.59
CA VAL A 158 -0.98 4.93 8.34
C VAL A 158 -2.33 4.71 7.66
N SER A 159 -3.41 5.29 8.19
CA SER A 159 -4.77 5.11 7.68
C SER A 159 -4.93 5.59 6.23
N LEU A 160 -4.35 6.75 5.90
CA LEU A 160 -4.37 7.28 4.53
C LEU A 160 -3.66 6.34 3.55
N ASN A 161 -2.47 5.86 3.91
CA ASN A 161 -1.70 4.94 3.06
C ASN A 161 -2.36 3.58 2.95
N GLN A 162 -2.92 3.05 4.04
CA GLN A 162 -3.66 1.79 4.01
C GLN A 162 -4.92 1.87 3.14
N LYS A 163 -5.65 2.99 3.22
CA LYS A 163 -6.79 3.26 2.34
C LYS A 163 -6.36 3.37 0.88
N HIS A 164 -5.23 4.01 0.60
CA HIS A 164 -4.65 4.11 -0.75
C HIS A 164 -4.32 2.73 -1.33
N VAL A 165 -3.53 1.91 -0.61
CA VAL A 165 -3.19 0.52 -0.98
C VAL A 165 -4.46 -0.31 -1.24
N THR A 166 -5.45 -0.20 -0.36
CA THR A 166 -6.72 -0.94 -0.50
C THR A 166 -7.48 -0.53 -1.76
N ASN A 167 -7.58 0.79 -2.02
CA ASN A 167 -8.27 1.32 -3.20
C ASN A 167 -7.58 0.89 -4.51
N ILE A 168 -6.25 0.91 -4.55
CA ILE A 168 -5.47 0.45 -5.70
C ILE A 168 -5.68 -1.05 -5.93
N GLY A 169 -5.66 -1.86 -4.87
CA GLY A 169 -5.95 -3.29 -4.95
C GLY A 169 -7.34 -3.60 -5.51
N GLU A 170 -8.37 -2.91 -5.02
CA GLU A 170 -9.74 -3.08 -5.53
C GLU A 170 -9.90 -2.59 -6.98
N LEU A 171 -9.19 -1.54 -7.39
CA LEU A 171 -9.15 -1.10 -8.80
C LEU A 171 -8.56 -2.19 -9.71
N ALA A 172 -7.43 -2.78 -9.32
CA ALA A 172 -6.78 -3.85 -10.09
C ALA A 172 -7.70 -5.07 -10.23
N LYS A 173 -8.34 -5.47 -9.13
CA LYS A 173 -9.32 -6.56 -9.10
C LYS A 173 -10.53 -6.29 -9.98
N SER A 174 -11.10 -5.08 -9.93
CA SER A 174 -12.23 -4.68 -10.77
C SER A 174 -11.89 -4.75 -12.26
N ARG A 175 -10.71 -4.24 -12.65
CA ARG A 175 -10.22 -4.33 -14.05
C ARG A 175 -10.04 -5.79 -14.49
N MET A 176 -9.52 -6.66 -13.62
CA MET A 176 -9.39 -8.09 -13.91
C MET A 176 -10.76 -8.75 -14.16
N GLN A 177 -11.78 -8.41 -13.37
CA GLN A 177 -13.13 -8.92 -13.57
C GLN A 177 -13.73 -8.49 -14.91
N ILE A 178 -13.44 -7.28 -15.38
CA ILE A 178 -13.87 -6.81 -16.71
C ILE A 178 -13.26 -7.68 -17.81
N ILE A 179 -11.95 -7.98 -17.74
CA ILE A 179 -11.29 -8.87 -18.72
C ILE A 179 -11.96 -10.25 -18.73
N ILE A 180 -12.18 -10.84 -17.55
CA ILE A 180 -12.82 -12.16 -17.44
C ILE A 180 -14.21 -12.14 -18.10
N LYS A 181 -15.02 -11.12 -17.82
CA LYS A 181 -16.36 -10.97 -18.41
C LYS A 181 -16.31 -10.79 -19.94
N LEU A 182 -15.36 -10.00 -20.45
CA LEU A 182 -15.16 -9.80 -21.89
C LEU A 182 -14.79 -11.11 -22.60
N VAL A 183 -13.86 -11.87 -22.02
CA VAL A 183 -13.42 -13.16 -22.59
C VAL A 183 -14.56 -14.19 -22.59
N ILE A 184 -15.29 -14.32 -21.47
CA ILE A 184 -16.46 -15.21 -21.39
C ILE A 184 -17.52 -14.80 -22.43
N GLY A 185 -17.83 -13.51 -22.53
CA GLY A 185 -18.78 -12.98 -23.50
C GLY A 185 -18.38 -13.28 -24.95
N PHE A 186 -17.09 -13.14 -25.27
CA PHE A 186 -16.59 -13.48 -26.59
C PHE A 186 -16.69 -14.98 -26.90
N ILE A 187 -16.32 -15.85 -25.95
CA ILE A 187 -16.45 -17.30 -26.12
C ILE A 187 -17.91 -17.69 -26.43
N LEU A 188 -18.87 -17.16 -25.67
CA LEU A 188 -20.30 -17.40 -25.90
C LEU A 188 -20.75 -16.92 -27.29
N LEU A 189 -20.30 -15.73 -27.68
CA LEU A 189 -20.62 -15.15 -28.99
C LEU A 189 -20.05 -16.01 -30.13
N VAL A 190 -18.81 -16.49 -30.01
CA VAL A 190 -18.20 -17.39 -31.00
C VAL A 190 -18.96 -18.72 -31.08
N LEU A 191 -19.40 -19.28 -29.96
CA LEU A 191 -20.21 -20.52 -29.94
C LEU A 191 -21.55 -20.34 -30.65
N ILE A 192 -22.28 -19.25 -30.37
CA ILE A 192 -23.54 -18.91 -31.06
C ILE A 192 -23.30 -18.85 -32.57
N PHE A 193 -22.23 -18.16 -32.96
CA PHE A 193 -21.85 -18.00 -34.34
C PHE A 193 -21.48 -19.33 -35.02
N ALA A 194 -20.73 -20.20 -34.36
CA ALA A 194 -20.41 -21.54 -34.87
C ALA A 194 -21.68 -22.38 -35.13
N VAL A 195 -22.66 -22.34 -34.21
CA VAL A 195 -23.94 -23.05 -34.37
C VAL A 195 -24.73 -22.51 -35.58
N LEU A 196 -24.81 -21.19 -35.75
CA LEU A 196 -25.51 -20.56 -36.86
C LEU A 196 -24.88 -20.90 -38.22
N LEU A 197 -23.54 -20.86 -38.32
CA LEU A 197 -22.83 -21.29 -39.52
C LEU A 197 -23.07 -22.77 -39.82
N GLY A 198 -22.97 -23.64 -38.81
CA GLY A 198 -23.19 -25.07 -38.99
C GLY A 198 -24.57 -25.38 -39.58
N LYS A 199 -25.62 -24.69 -39.09
CA LYS A 199 -26.98 -24.82 -39.66
C LYS A 199 -27.05 -24.35 -41.12
N ASN A 200 -26.44 -23.20 -41.45
CA ASN A 200 -26.49 -22.65 -42.81
C ASN A 200 -25.68 -23.49 -43.80
N VAL A 201 -24.52 -24.00 -43.40
CA VAL A 201 -23.70 -24.89 -44.23
C VAL A 201 -24.42 -26.22 -44.47
N ASN A 202 -25.01 -26.81 -43.42
CA ASN A 202 -25.79 -28.04 -43.57
C ASN A 202 -26.99 -27.85 -44.51
N ALA A 203 -27.69 -26.71 -44.41
CA ALA A 203 -28.78 -26.37 -45.33
C ALA A 203 -28.31 -26.15 -46.77
N TYR A 204 -27.08 -25.66 -46.97
CA TYR A 204 -26.49 -25.45 -48.30
C TYR A 204 -26.05 -26.77 -48.95
N ILE A 205 -25.45 -27.68 -48.17
CA ILE A 205 -25.07 -29.03 -48.61
C ILE A 205 -26.31 -29.87 -48.90
N ALA A 206 -27.37 -29.78 -48.09
CA ALA A 206 -28.59 -30.55 -48.29
C ALA A 206 -29.44 -30.09 -49.50
N LYS A 207 -29.13 -28.94 -50.10
CA LYS A 207 -29.87 -28.35 -51.22
C LYS A 207 -29.18 -28.52 -52.57
N ASN A 208 -27.94 -29.02 -52.58
CA ASN A 208 -27.17 -29.45 -53.75
C ASN A 208 -27.03 -30.97 -53.74
#